data_AF-A0A8I1KQC6-F1
#
_entry.id   AF-A0A8I1KQC6-F1
#
_cell.length_a   1.000
_cell.length_b   1.000
_cell.length_c   1.000
_cell.angle_alpha   90.00
_cell.angle_beta   90.00
_cell.angle_gamma   90.00
#
_symmetry.space_group_name_H-M   'P 1'
#
loop_
_entity.id
_entity.type
_entity.pdbx_description
1 polymer ?
#
loop_
_entity_poly.entity_id
_entity_poly.type
_entity_poly.pdbx_seq_one_letter_code
_entity_poly.pdbx_strand_id
1 'polypeptide(L)'
;MEKNNVEGVCLFLQLLKLRVQKMFIKKELKKYTWQQTVKRTLQVHDALQSSLTSLQEAELDQPIPSLPVWQQYMNILLHDAYHTGQIIQLRKLQGSWPTHRSYL
;
A
#
# COMPACT_ATOMS: atom_id res chain seq x y z
N MET A 1 -2.25 -13.95 -31.83
CA MET A 1 -2.78 -14.66 -30.66
C MET A 1 -1.64 -14.68 -29.64
N GLU A 2 -1.69 -14.04 -28.48
CA GLU A 2 -2.82 -13.76 -27.60
C GLU A 2 -2.54 -12.46 -26.80
N LYS A 3 -3.34 -11.43 -27.08
CA LYS A 3 -3.25 -10.06 -26.51
C LYS A 3 -3.95 -9.94 -25.15
N ASN A 4 -3.95 -10.97 -24.31
CA ASN A 4 -4.90 -11.06 -23.19
C ASN A 4 -4.29 -10.99 -21.77
N ASN A 5 -2.99 -10.73 -21.60
CA ASN A 5 -2.40 -10.74 -20.24
C ASN A 5 -2.19 -9.35 -19.63
N VAL A 6 -2.02 -8.30 -20.44
CA VAL A 6 -1.74 -6.93 -19.94
C VAL A 6 -3.01 -6.25 -19.45
N GLU A 7 -4.14 -6.46 -20.12
CA GLU A 7 -5.44 -6.02 -19.64
C GLU A 7 -5.82 -6.73 -18.33
N GLY A 8 -5.48 -8.02 -18.17
CA GLY A 8 -5.72 -8.77 -16.94
C GLY A 8 -4.97 -8.24 -15.71
N VAL A 9 -3.71 -7.83 -15.87
CA VAL A 9 -2.91 -7.24 -14.77
C VAL A 9 -3.35 -5.80 -14.46
N CYS A 10 -3.74 -5.03 -15.49
CA CYS A 10 -4.30 -3.69 -15.30
C CYS A 10 -5.69 -3.75 -14.61
N LEU A 11 -6.52 -4.73 -15.00
CA LEU A 11 -7.78 -5.05 -14.32
C LEU A 11 -7.51 -5.53 -12.89
N PHE A 12 -6.46 -6.31 -12.63
CA PHE A 12 -6.11 -6.79 -11.30
C PHE A 12 -5.65 -5.64 -10.36
N LEU A 13 -4.87 -4.69 -10.87
CA LEU A 13 -4.45 -3.50 -10.12
C LEU A 13 -5.61 -2.52 -9.91
N GLN A 14 -6.49 -2.34 -10.91
CA GLN A 14 -7.75 -1.61 -10.75
C GLN A 14 -8.72 -2.32 -9.79
N LEU A 15 -8.75 -3.66 -9.79
CA LEU A 15 -9.52 -4.48 -8.86
C LEU A 15 -8.91 -4.50 -7.46
N LEU A 16 -7.60 -4.29 -7.28
CA LEU A 16 -6.95 -4.09 -5.99
C LEU A 16 -7.29 -2.71 -5.42
N LYS A 17 -7.25 -1.68 -6.26
CA LYS A 17 -7.71 -0.32 -5.95
C LYS A 17 -9.20 -0.31 -5.58
N LEU A 18 -10.03 -1.01 -6.36
CA LEU A 18 -11.44 -1.27 -6.06
C LEU A 18 -11.65 -2.24 -4.89
N ARG A 19 -10.71 -3.13 -4.54
CA ARG A 19 -10.81 -4.02 -3.36
C ARG A 19 -10.57 -3.26 -2.08
N VAL A 20 -9.63 -2.32 -2.05
CA VAL A 20 -9.44 -1.41 -0.91
C VAL A 20 -10.66 -0.48 -0.78
N GLN A 21 -11.20 0.01 -1.90
CA GLN A 21 -12.43 0.82 -1.91
C GLN A 21 -13.70 0.00 -1.57
N LYS A 22 -13.80 -1.25 -2.02
CA LYS A 22 -14.89 -2.21 -1.70
C LYS A 22 -14.67 -2.95 -0.38
N MET A 23 -13.53 -2.79 0.29
CA MET A 23 -13.33 -3.24 1.68
C MET A 23 -14.30 -2.51 2.62
N PHE A 24 -14.85 -1.37 2.20
CA PHE A 24 -15.95 -0.68 2.88
C PHE A 24 -17.36 -1.15 2.45
N ILE A 25 -17.53 -2.02 1.44
CA ILE A 25 -18.85 -2.35 0.87
C ILE A 25 -19.18 -3.86 0.77
N LYS A 26 -18.24 -4.81 0.86
CA LYS A 26 -18.62 -6.25 0.90
C LYS A 26 -18.53 -6.85 2.31
N LYS A 27 -19.73 -7.13 2.86
CA LYS A 27 -20.04 -8.15 3.90
C LYS A 27 -19.07 -9.33 3.80
N GLU A 28 -18.51 -9.75 4.94
CA GLU A 28 -17.48 -10.80 5.13
C GLU A 28 -16.01 -10.32 5.12
N LEU A 29 -15.71 -9.27 5.89
CA LEU A 29 -14.36 -9.10 6.43
C LEU A 29 -14.23 -9.94 7.70
N LYS A 30 -13.32 -10.92 7.69
CA LYS A 30 -12.69 -11.39 8.94
C LYS A 30 -12.25 -10.13 9.68
N LYS A 31 -12.88 -9.88 10.83
CA LYS A 31 -12.79 -8.64 11.59
C LYS A 31 -11.42 -8.58 12.26
N TYR A 32 -10.39 -8.21 11.51
CA TYR A 32 -9.10 -7.87 12.11
C TYR A 32 -9.31 -6.69 13.04
N THR A 33 -8.77 -6.78 14.26
CA THR A 33 -8.72 -5.62 15.15
C THR A 33 -7.80 -4.57 14.53
N TRP A 34 -8.00 -3.30 14.89
CA TRP A 34 -7.09 -2.22 14.48
C TRP A 34 -5.62 -2.57 14.77
N GLN A 35 -5.36 -3.15 15.94
CA GLN A 35 -4.02 -3.60 16.35
C GLN A 35 -3.45 -4.69 15.43
N GLN A 36 -4.26 -5.66 15.01
CA GLN A 36 -3.82 -6.70 14.08
C GLN A 36 -3.52 -6.13 12.69
N THR A 37 -4.34 -5.19 12.22
CA THR A 37 -4.11 -4.50 10.95
C THR A 37 -2.80 -3.71 11.00
N VAL A 38 -2.58 -2.89 12.04
CA VAL A 38 -1.33 -2.14 12.23
C VAL A 38 -0.13 -3.07 12.27
N LYS A 39 -0.19 -4.15 13.08
CA LYS A 39 0.88 -5.15 13.17
C LYS A 39 1.19 -5.76 11.81
N ARG A 40 0.17 -6.16 11.06
CA ARG A 40 0.36 -6.76 9.73
C ARG A 40 0.97 -5.78 8.74
N THR A 41 0.51 -4.52 8.74
CA THR A 41 1.07 -3.47 7.89
C THR A 41 2.55 -3.28 8.17
N LEU A 42 2.95 -3.13 9.43
CA LEU A 42 4.36 -3.00 9.82
C LEU A 42 5.19 -4.21 9.34
N GLN A 43 4.71 -5.42 9.57
CA GLN A 43 5.38 -6.64 9.09
C GLN A 43 5.54 -6.71 7.56
N VAL A 44 4.59 -6.18 6.79
CA VAL A 44 4.72 -6.09 5.33
C VAL A 44 5.81 -5.09 4.96
N HIS A 45 5.83 -3.91 5.58
CA HIS A 45 6.84 -2.89 5.32
C HIS A 45 8.25 -3.36 5.69
N ASP A 46 8.41 -4.03 6.83
CA ASP A 46 9.69 -4.61 7.25
C ASP A 46 10.20 -5.64 6.23
N ALA A 47 9.30 -6.49 5.72
CA ALA A 47 9.63 -7.46 4.69
C ALA A 47 10.00 -6.78 3.36
N LEU A 48 9.25 -5.76 2.93
CA LEU A 48 9.58 -4.99 1.72
C LEU A 48 10.93 -4.30 1.84
N GLN A 49 11.21 -3.67 2.99
CA GLN A 49 12.49 -3.03 3.26
C GLN A 49 13.64 -4.05 3.25
N SER A 50 13.44 -5.20 3.88
CA SER A 50 14.43 -6.28 3.88
C SER A 50 14.73 -6.78 2.46
N SER A 51 13.69 -6.98 1.64
CA SER A 51 13.85 -7.36 0.23
C SER A 51 14.61 -6.29 -0.56
N LEU A 52 14.25 -5.01 -0.43
CA LEU A 52 14.97 -3.93 -1.11
C LEU A 52 16.44 -3.83 -0.71
N THR A 53 16.73 -4.01 0.57
CA THR A 53 18.11 -3.94 1.09
C THR A 53 18.96 -5.11 0.59
N SER A 54 18.33 -6.22 0.20
CA SER A 54 19.01 -7.38 -0.37
C SER A 54 19.28 -7.27 -1.88
N LEU A 55 18.68 -6.30 -2.56
CA LEU A 55 18.87 -6.09 -4.00
C LEU A 55 20.16 -5.29 -4.27
N GLN A 56 20.83 -5.64 -5.35
CA GLN A 56 21.85 -4.82 -5.98
C GLN A 56 21.20 -3.65 -6.70
N GLU A 57 21.90 -2.52 -6.80
CA GLU A 57 21.36 -1.30 -7.41
C GLU A 57 20.86 -1.52 -8.85
N ALA A 58 21.58 -2.30 -9.65
CA ALA A 58 21.18 -2.64 -11.03
C ALA A 58 19.87 -3.45 -11.12
N GLU A 59 19.47 -4.13 -10.04
CA GLU A 59 18.21 -4.88 -9.98
C GLU A 59 17.00 -3.95 -9.80
N LEU A 60 17.22 -2.71 -9.34
CA LEU A 60 16.15 -1.73 -9.14
C LEU A 60 15.46 -1.31 -10.46
N ASP A 61 16.21 -1.33 -11.56
CA ASP A 61 15.73 -0.99 -12.89
C ASP A 61 15.01 -2.15 -13.60
N GLN A 62 15.01 -3.35 -13.02
CA GLN A 62 14.38 -4.51 -13.66
C GLN A 62 12.85 -4.38 -13.71
N PRO A 63 12.23 -4.54 -14.89
CA PRO A 63 10.78 -4.45 -15.03
C PRO A 63 10.12 -5.77 -14.63
N ILE A 64 9.76 -5.93 -13.37
CA ILE A 64 9.11 -7.16 -12.85
C ILE A 64 7.85 -6.80 -12.07
N PRO A 65 6.62 -6.96 -12.60
CA PRO A 65 6.24 -7.59 -13.87
C PRO A 65 6.13 -6.64 -15.08
N SER A 66 6.10 -5.31 -14.86
CA SER A 66 5.94 -4.32 -15.95
C SER A 66 6.54 -2.94 -15.67
N LEU A 67 6.87 -2.64 -14.41
CA LEU A 67 7.54 -1.41 -13.99
C LEU A 67 8.85 -1.76 -13.27
N PRO A 68 9.87 -0.90 -13.33
CA PRO A 68 11.06 -1.02 -12.49
C PRO A 68 10.70 -1.26 -11.02
N VAL A 69 11.51 -2.06 -10.32
CA VAL A 69 11.31 -2.34 -8.88
C VAL A 69 11.26 -1.05 -8.08
N TRP A 70 12.14 -0.08 -8.37
CA TRP A 70 12.12 1.22 -7.69
C TRP A 70 10.78 1.93 -7.88
N GLN A 71 10.21 1.90 -9.08
CA GLN A 71 8.96 2.60 -9.39
C GLN A 71 7.77 1.95 -8.68
N GLN A 72 7.76 0.62 -8.59
CA GLN A 72 6.73 -0.10 -7.85
C GLN A 72 6.78 0.22 -6.36
N TYR A 73 7.98 0.29 -5.77
CA TYR A 73 8.13 0.69 -4.38
C TYR A 73 7.71 2.14 -4.14
N MET A 74 8.09 3.05 -5.03
CA MET A 74 7.63 4.45 -4.97
C MET A 74 6.11 4.57 -5.07
N ASN A 75 5.45 3.74 -5.87
CA ASN A 75 3.98 3.71 -5.94
C ASN A 75 3.34 3.32 -4.60
N ILE A 76 3.94 2.39 -3.86
CA ILE A 76 3.49 2.00 -2.51
C ILE A 76 3.66 3.19 -1.55
N LEU A 77 4.84 3.79 -1.50
CA LEU A 77 5.11 4.94 -0.62
C LEU A 77 4.17 6.12 -0.89
N LEU A 78 3.93 6.44 -2.16
CA LEU A 78 3.03 7.53 -2.54
C LEU A 78 1.57 7.23 -2.15
N HIS A 79 1.12 6.00 -2.36
CA HIS A 79 -0.19 5.55 -1.93
C HIS A 79 -0.36 5.67 -0.40
N ASP A 80 0.65 5.23 0.36
CA ASP A 80 0.60 5.26 1.82
C ASP A 80 0.65 6.69 2.36
N ALA A 81 1.44 7.57 1.75
CA ALA A 81 1.47 8.99 2.08
C ALA A 81 0.10 9.65 1.83
N TYR A 82 -0.53 9.35 0.69
CA TYR A 82 -1.85 9.85 0.34
C TYR A 82 -2.91 9.42 1.37
N HIS A 83 -2.99 8.14 1.68
CA HIS A 83 -3.97 7.62 2.64
C HIS A 83 -3.66 8.02 4.08
N THR A 84 -2.38 8.16 4.44
CA THR A 84 -1.98 8.74 5.73
C THR A 84 -2.51 10.16 5.87
N GLY A 85 -2.40 10.98 4.82
CA GLY A 85 -3.01 12.32 4.78
C GLY A 85 -4.52 12.29 5.04
N GLN A 86 -5.25 11.35 4.43
CA GLN A 86 -6.69 11.18 4.67
C GLN A 86 -7.00 10.78 6.12
N ILE A 87 -6.24 9.85 6.72
CA ILE A 87 -6.41 9.45 8.13
C ILE A 87 -6.17 10.63 9.05
N ILE A 88 -5.11 11.41 8.82
CA ILE A 88 -4.80 12.61 9.60
C ILE A 88 -5.95 13.62 9.49
N GLN A 89 -6.45 13.87 8.29
CA GLN A 89 -7.56 14.80 8.06
C GLN A 89 -8.82 14.37 8.83
N LEU A 90 -9.17 13.08 8.77
CA LEU A 90 -10.30 12.53 9.52
C LEU A 90 -10.13 12.71 11.03
N ARG A 91 -8.94 12.42 11.56
CA ARG A 91 -8.66 12.59 12.99
C ARG A 91 -8.72 14.05 13.43
N LYS A 92 -8.29 14.99 12.58
CA LYS A 92 -8.44 16.43 12.83
C LYS A 92 -9.91 16.83 12.89
N LEU A 93 -10.71 16.40 11.91
CA LEU A 93 -12.16 16.67 11.87
C LEU A 93 -12.91 16.07 13.07
N GLN A 94 -12.44 14.93 13.57
CA GLN A 94 -13.01 14.25 14.76
C GLN A 94 -12.48 14.79 16.09
N GLY A 95 -11.56 15.75 16.10
CA GLY A 95 -10.90 16.23 17.32
C GLY A 95 -10.00 15.20 18.01
N SER A 96 -9.72 14.06 17.37
CA SER A 96 -8.91 12.96 17.90
C SER A 96 -7.44 13.04 17.48
N TRP A 97 -7.06 14.13 16.82
CA TRP A 97 -5.69 14.44 16.44
C TRP A 97 -4.97 15.24 17.54
N PRO A 98 -3.82 14.78 18.06
CA PRO A 98 -3.10 15.49 19.12
C PRO A 98 -2.64 16.88 18.68
N THR A 99 -2.84 17.87 19.55
CA THR A 99 -2.36 19.25 19.36
C THR A 99 -0.84 19.35 19.52
N HIS A 100 -0.27 18.56 20.45
CA HIS A 100 1.17 18.40 20.65
C HIS A 100 1.66 17.08 20.05
N ARG A 101 2.74 17.14 19.26
CA ARG A 101 3.33 15.99 18.56
C ARG A 101 4.81 15.88 18.90
N SER A 102 5.25 14.66 19.21
CA SER A 102 6.67 14.30 19.25
C SER A 102 7.07 13.75 17.88
N TYR A 103 8.23 14.18 17.37
CA TYR A 103 8.78 13.74 16.07
C TYR A 103 10.09 12.95 16.24
N LEU A 104 10.31 12.43 17.46
CA LEU A 104 11.49 11.68 17.87
C LEU A 104 11.23 10.17 17.78
#